data_AF-A0AAE6ZE11-F1
#
_entry.id   AF-A0AAE6ZE11-F1
#
_cell.length_a   1.000
_cell.length_b   1.000
_cell.length_c   1.000
_cell.angle_alpha   90.00
_cell.angle_beta   90.00
_cell.angle_gamma   90.00
#
_symmetry.space_group_name_H-M   'P 1'
#
loop_
_entity.id
_entity.type
_entity.pdbx_description
1 polymer ?
#
loop_
_entity_poly.entity_id
_entity_poly.type
_entity_poly.pdbx_seq_one_letter_code
_entity_poly.pdbx_strand_id
1 'polypeptide(L)'
;MSLEEEVKKIIGFPEGNKLRYEALLPSTNEMGGIISGFANTEGGILVLGILSKNRKITVTGLSTDFNVELVLNNAMNKVVPKPLFDSGYIDHKGKKLFVLKVDKAATEIAYDQIVYTMKGKDILKKNKDLNNDLRLNKASMKMEEKLDRILAYLSTYPQLINVNKNTIKVTILDDTVTLFEAEELLDKLKMSGFVKVYADRYIGYSLEADSFLSSGGYSGKKQFTYTTMKKSIFISYNWAHKTTVQKLFSFLTDSGFSVKMDDHSLSYKDHISSFMESIRDSNFAVLIISDEYLRSANCMTEVLHILKDRDCQKKILPIRHENAKFFKTSDRLAYVSYWNSQVKDIEEQLKSIEATSAIDEIKKLKIAKNISQEINSFLSTLSDMITNTIEEQEEVSYKGIIDYIKSH
;
A
#
# COMPACT_ATOMS: atom_id res chain seq x y z
N MET A 1 2.15 29.12 25.47
CA MET A 1 1.48 27.90 25.98
C MET A 1 1.87 26.80 25.02
N SER A 2 2.44 25.69 25.50
CA SER A 2 2.87 24.61 24.61
C SER A 2 1.65 23.84 24.07
N LEU A 3 1.81 23.16 22.93
CA LEU A 3 0.78 22.28 22.36
C LEU A 3 0.29 21.27 23.41
N GLU A 4 1.21 20.74 24.21
CA GLU A 4 0.91 19.81 25.30
C GLU A 4 0.03 20.43 26.39
N GLU A 5 0.33 21.64 26.86
CA GLU A 5 -0.47 22.35 27.88
C GLU A 5 -1.87 22.68 27.39
N GLU A 6 -2.00 23.05 26.11
CA GLU A 6 -3.28 23.34 25.47
C GLU A 6 -4.14 22.08 25.36
N VAL A 7 -3.57 20.98 24.87
CA VAL A 7 -4.28 19.72 24.67
C VAL A 7 -4.72 19.10 25.99
N LYS A 8 -3.87 19.13 27.02
CA LYS A 8 -4.22 18.59 28.35
C LYS A 8 -5.47 19.26 28.97
N LYS A 9 -5.76 20.51 28.61
CA LYS A 9 -6.95 21.25 29.11
C LYS A 9 -8.24 20.88 28.38
N ILE A 10 -8.15 20.41 27.13
CA ILE A 10 -9.30 20.08 26.29
C ILE A 10 -9.59 18.58 26.23
N ILE A 11 -8.65 17.71 26.65
CA ILE A 11 -8.90 16.27 26.81
C ILE A 11 -10.08 16.07 27.79
N GLY A 12 -11.18 15.50 27.29
CA GLY A 12 -12.42 15.30 28.05
C GLY A 12 -13.60 16.15 27.56
N PHE A 13 -13.36 17.10 26.66
CA PHE A 13 -14.44 17.88 26.02
C PHE A 13 -15.10 17.08 24.90
N PRO A 14 -16.40 17.32 24.62
CA PRO A 14 -17.07 16.63 23.51
C PRO A 14 -16.43 16.98 22.17
N GLU A 15 -16.42 16.01 21.25
CA GLU A 15 -15.98 16.24 19.88
C GLU A 15 -16.90 17.24 19.15
N GLY A 16 -16.33 17.98 18.21
CA GLY A 16 -17.02 18.99 17.44
C GLY A 16 -16.12 19.59 16.37
N ASN A 17 -16.49 20.75 15.82
CA ASN A 17 -15.79 21.36 14.68
C ASN A 17 -14.28 21.59 14.92
N LYS A 18 -13.86 21.73 16.19
CA LYS A 18 -12.48 22.07 16.58
C LYS A 18 -11.74 20.95 17.30
N LEU A 19 -12.41 19.84 17.62
CA LEU A 19 -11.81 18.80 18.45
C LEU A 19 -12.34 17.44 18.02
N ARG A 20 -11.40 16.54 17.70
CA ARG A 20 -11.70 15.18 17.30
C ARG A 20 -10.80 14.20 18.04
N TYR A 21 -11.38 13.08 18.46
CA TYR A 21 -10.64 11.98 19.08
C TYR A 21 -10.65 10.77 18.18
N GLU A 22 -9.49 10.16 18.04
CA GLU A 22 -9.37 8.85 17.40
C GLU A 22 -8.57 7.92 18.31
N ALA A 23 -9.02 6.68 18.46
CA ALA A 23 -8.29 5.70 19.26
C ALA A 23 -7.04 5.20 18.50
N LEU A 24 -7.05 5.26 17.17
CA LEU A 24 -6.05 4.71 16.27
C LEU A 24 -5.63 5.75 15.21
N LEU A 25 -4.54 5.46 14.48
CA LEU A 25 -4.06 6.29 13.37
C LEU A 25 -5.02 6.22 12.18
N PRO A 26 -5.58 7.36 11.69
CA PRO A 26 -6.39 7.40 10.48
C PRO A 26 -5.60 7.01 9.24
N SER A 27 -6.30 6.64 8.16
CA SER A 27 -5.66 6.46 6.85
C SER A 27 -5.13 7.79 6.29
N THR A 28 -4.23 7.75 5.31
CA THR A 28 -3.71 8.96 4.62
C THR A 28 -4.84 9.84 4.07
N ASN A 29 -5.89 9.24 3.50
CA ASN A 29 -7.02 9.96 2.94
C ASN A 29 -7.86 10.64 4.03
N GLU A 30 -8.12 9.95 5.13
CA GLU A 30 -8.83 10.53 6.27
C GLU A 30 -8.01 11.63 6.93
N MET A 31 -6.71 11.41 7.13
CA MET A 31 -5.79 12.42 7.67
C MET A 31 -5.80 13.68 6.80
N GLY A 32 -5.71 13.54 5.48
CA GLY A 32 -5.81 14.65 4.54
C GLY A 32 -7.15 15.38 4.57
N GLY A 33 -8.25 14.64 4.65
CA GLY A 33 -9.59 15.18 4.82
C GLY A 33 -9.77 15.93 6.14
N ILE A 34 -9.19 15.43 7.24
CA ILE A 34 -9.19 16.10 8.56
C ILE A 34 -8.41 17.42 8.47
N ILE A 35 -7.22 17.41 7.88
CA ILE A 35 -6.37 18.61 7.73
C ILE A 35 -7.09 19.68 6.91
N SER A 36 -7.60 19.30 5.72
CA SER A 36 -8.40 20.19 4.87
C SER A 36 -9.64 20.68 5.61
N GLY A 37 -10.37 19.78 6.28
CA GLY A 37 -11.58 20.08 7.04
C GLY A 37 -11.35 21.11 8.14
N PHE A 38 -10.37 20.90 9.01
CA PHE A 38 -10.06 21.84 10.08
C PHE A 38 -9.61 23.19 9.54
N ALA A 39 -8.70 23.19 8.57
CA ALA A 39 -8.17 24.42 8.01
C ALA A 39 -9.26 25.30 7.35
N ASN A 40 -10.25 24.67 6.69
CA ASN A 40 -11.34 25.38 6.00
C ASN A 40 -12.52 25.78 6.88
N THR A 41 -12.57 25.31 8.12
CA THR A 41 -13.67 25.61 9.05
C THR A 41 -13.22 26.63 10.09
N GLU A 42 -12.72 26.18 11.24
CA GLU A 42 -12.39 27.05 12.37
C GLU A 42 -10.98 26.80 12.94
N GLY A 43 -10.17 25.98 12.25
CA GLY A 43 -9.03 25.29 12.84
C GLY A 43 -9.50 24.19 13.80
N GLY A 44 -8.58 23.37 14.28
CA GLY A 44 -8.92 22.32 15.22
C GLY A 44 -7.77 21.42 15.62
N ILE A 45 -8.06 20.51 16.54
CA ILE A 45 -7.12 19.59 17.14
C ILE A 45 -7.65 18.16 16.96
N LEU A 46 -6.83 17.31 16.35
CA LEU A 46 -6.98 15.87 16.36
C LEU A 46 -6.09 15.30 17.47
N VAL A 47 -6.65 14.47 18.34
CA VAL A 47 -5.88 13.72 19.36
C VAL A 47 -6.05 12.22 19.14
N LEU A 48 -4.94 11.56 18.85
CA LEU A 48 -4.85 10.12 18.64
C LEU A 48 -4.52 9.39 19.96
N GLY A 49 -5.06 8.19 20.13
CA GLY A 49 -4.94 7.39 21.35
C GLY A 49 -6.05 7.66 22.38
N ILE A 50 -7.18 8.22 21.94
CA ILE A 50 -8.36 8.47 22.77
C ILE A 50 -9.60 7.86 22.11
N LEU A 51 -10.27 6.96 22.84
CA LEU A 51 -11.55 6.38 22.42
C LEU A 51 -12.72 7.23 22.93
N SER A 52 -13.50 7.78 22.00
CA SER A 52 -14.76 8.48 22.27
C SER A 52 -15.95 7.60 21.86
N LYS A 53 -16.68 7.05 22.84
CA LYS A 53 -17.88 6.21 22.59
C LYS A 53 -19.01 6.63 23.54
N ASN A 54 -20.20 6.91 23.00
CA ASN A 54 -21.37 7.32 23.78
C ASN A 54 -21.09 8.52 24.72
N ARG A 55 -20.33 9.53 24.24
CA ARG A 55 -19.84 10.68 25.02
C ARG A 55 -18.92 10.34 26.20
N LYS A 56 -18.51 9.08 26.35
CA LYS A 56 -17.48 8.66 27.30
C LYS A 56 -16.12 8.68 26.60
N ILE A 57 -15.18 9.40 27.19
CA ILE A 57 -13.82 9.58 26.68
C ILE A 57 -12.88 8.70 27.51
N THR A 58 -12.18 7.78 26.83
CA THR A 58 -11.23 6.85 27.44
C THR A 58 -9.86 7.04 26.81
N VAL A 59 -8.86 7.36 27.63
CA VAL A 59 -7.48 7.50 27.16
C VAL A 59 -6.85 6.12 27.05
N THR A 60 -6.58 5.67 25.81
CA THR A 60 -6.02 4.34 25.54
C THR A 60 -4.51 4.38 25.33
N GLY A 61 -4.00 5.51 24.84
CA GLY A 61 -2.65 5.61 24.29
C GLY A 61 -2.61 5.18 22.83
N LEU A 62 -1.65 5.72 22.08
CA LEU A 62 -1.34 5.32 20.71
C LEU A 62 -0.13 4.39 20.73
N SER A 63 -0.23 3.24 20.05
CA SER A 63 0.91 2.30 19.94
C SER A 63 2.13 2.97 19.28
N THR A 64 3.33 2.61 19.72
CA THR A 64 4.59 3.04 19.11
C THR A 64 4.82 2.45 17.72
N ASP A 65 4.07 1.40 17.36
CA ASP A 65 4.17 0.76 16.04
C ASP A 65 3.51 1.61 14.94
N PHE A 66 2.70 2.61 15.31
CA PHE A 66 2.09 3.54 14.37
C PHE A 66 3.08 4.60 13.91
N ASN A 67 3.45 4.56 12.63
CA ASN A 67 4.26 5.61 11.99
C ASN A 67 3.38 6.80 11.57
N VAL A 68 3.01 7.63 12.56
CA VAL A 68 2.12 8.79 12.35
C VAL A 68 2.74 9.81 11.39
N GLU A 69 4.06 10.04 11.53
CA GLU A 69 4.81 10.97 10.68
C GLU A 69 4.72 10.59 9.20
N LEU A 70 4.86 9.30 8.86
CA LEU A 70 4.71 8.82 7.48
C LEU A 70 3.32 9.11 6.92
N VAL A 71 2.26 8.83 7.69
CA VAL A 71 0.87 9.08 7.25
C VAL A 71 0.59 10.57 7.10
N LEU A 72 1.04 11.38 8.06
CA LEU A 72 0.90 12.83 8.03
C LEU A 72 1.63 13.44 6.82
N ASN A 73 2.87 13.02 6.56
CA ASN A 73 3.65 13.49 5.41
C ASN A 73 2.98 13.09 4.08
N ASN A 74 2.51 11.84 3.96
CA ASN A 74 1.80 11.38 2.78
C ASN A 74 0.49 12.15 2.54
N ALA A 75 -0.23 12.48 3.61
CA ALA A 75 -1.44 13.29 3.52
C ALA A 75 -1.08 14.71 3.07
N MET A 76 -0.11 15.34 3.74
CA MET A 76 0.35 16.68 3.43
C MET A 76 0.81 16.81 1.98
N ASN A 77 1.46 15.80 1.39
CA ASN A 77 1.89 15.82 -0.02
C ASN A 77 0.74 16.11 -1.01
N LYS A 78 -0.49 15.75 -0.66
CA LYS A 78 -1.69 16.02 -1.48
C LYS A 78 -2.52 17.20 -0.99
N VAL A 79 -2.11 17.85 0.10
CA VAL A 79 -2.75 19.05 0.65
C VAL A 79 -2.18 20.29 -0.04
N VAL A 80 -3.05 21.07 -0.67
CA VAL A 80 -2.70 22.28 -1.43
C VAL A 80 -3.77 23.37 -1.20
N PRO A 81 -3.38 24.61 -0.84
CA PRO A 81 -2.06 25.01 -0.33
C PRO A 81 -1.76 24.34 1.03
N LYS A 82 -0.51 24.41 1.49
CA LYS A 82 -0.09 23.83 2.78
C LYS A 82 -0.62 24.70 3.93
N PRO A 83 -1.47 24.19 4.84
CA PRO A 83 -1.91 24.96 6.01
C PRO A 83 -0.80 25.07 7.05
N LEU A 84 -0.94 26.01 7.97
CA LEU A 84 -0.15 26.03 9.20
C LEU A 84 -0.68 24.95 10.14
N PHE A 85 0.24 24.15 10.69
CA PHE A 85 -0.08 23.10 11.64
C PHE A 85 1.07 22.89 12.61
N ASP A 86 0.76 22.33 13.77
CA ASP A 86 1.72 21.87 14.79
C ASP A 86 1.35 20.44 15.17
N SER A 87 2.35 19.58 15.37
CA SER A 87 2.11 18.19 15.69
C SER A 87 3.20 17.60 16.55
N GLY A 88 2.84 16.62 17.38
CA GLY A 88 3.80 15.91 18.19
C GLY A 88 3.19 14.91 19.14
N TYR A 89 4.06 14.13 19.78
CA TYR A 89 3.67 13.24 20.85
C TYR A 89 3.62 13.98 22.18
N ILE A 90 2.61 13.66 22.99
CA ILE A 90 2.45 14.14 24.35
C ILE A 90 2.22 12.98 25.31
N ASP A 91 2.62 13.15 26.57
CA ASP A 91 2.32 12.20 27.63
C ASP A 91 1.12 12.69 28.47
N HIS A 92 0.07 11.89 28.54
CA HIS A 92 -1.11 12.18 29.34
C HIS A 92 -1.49 10.96 30.19
N LYS A 93 -1.39 11.10 31.53
CA LYS A 93 -1.68 10.02 32.50
C LYS A 93 -0.90 8.72 32.21
N GLY A 94 0.38 8.84 31.82
CA GLY A 94 1.24 7.70 31.50
C GLY A 94 0.89 6.99 30.18
N LYS A 95 0.06 7.61 29.33
CA LYS A 95 -0.25 7.16 27.98
C LYS A 95 0.29 8.16 26.97
N LYS A 96 1.03 7.65 25.99
CA LYS A 96 1.54 8.44 24.87
C LYS A 96 0.43 8.69 23.87
N LEU A 97 0.17 9.96 23.55
CA LEU A 97 -0.83 10.40 22.58
C LEU A 97 -0.13 11.16 21.46
N PHE A 98 -0.71 11.17 20.27
CA PHE A 98 -0.25 12.05 19.19
C PHE A 98 -1.28 13.16 18.97
N VAL A 99 -0.80 14.38 18.78
CA VAL A 99 -1.64 15.55 18.57
C VAL A 99 -1.29 16.15 17.22
N LEU A 100 -2.32 16.53 16.47
CA LEU A 100 -2.22 17.38 15.29
C LEU A 100 -3.14 18.58 15.47
N LYS A 101 -2.57 19.77 15.59
CA LYS A 101 -3.28 21.05 15.60
C LYS A 101 -3.16 21.69 14.23
N VAL A 102 -4.29 22.03 13.62
CA VAL A 102 -4.35 22.69 12.32
C VAL A 102 -4.98 24.05 12.51
N ASP A 103 -4.29 25.11 12.08
CA ASP A 103 -4.81 26.46 12.16
C ASP A 103 -5.83 26.71 11.06
N LYS A 104 -6.77 27.63 11.33
CA LYS A 104 -7.69 28.10 10.30
C LYS A 104 -6.89 28.78 9.19
N ALA A 105 -7.09 28.34 7.95
CA ALA A 105 -6.46 28.95 6.79
C ALA A 105 -7.24 30.19 6.31
N ALA A 106 -6.51 31.16 5.75
CA ALA A 106 -7.12 32.33 5.11
C ALA A 106 -7.70 32.01 3.71
N THR A 107 -7.20 30.95 3.07
CA THR A 107 -7.64 30.47 1.76
C THR A 107 -8.10 29.01 1.84
N GLU A 108 -8.88 28.57 0.85
CA GLU A 108 -9.34 27.18 0.80
C GLU A 108 -8.16 26.21 0.63
N ILE A 109 -8.14 25.19 1.48
CA ILE A 109 -7.18 24.09 1.51
C ILE A 109 -7.84 22.85 0.92
N ALA A 110 -7.37 22.38 -0.22
CA ALA A 110 -7.82 21.13 -0.83
C ALA A 110 -6.92 19.97 -0.43
N TYR A 111 -7.51 18.80 -0.21
CA TYR A 111 -6.79 17.53 -0.19
C TYR A 111 -7.18 16.75 -1.43
N ASP A 112 -6.20 16.38 -2.25
CA ASP A 112 -6.42 15.63 -3.50
C ASP A 112 -7.47 16.32 -4.40
N GLN A 113 -7.32 17.63 -4.58
CA GLN A 113 -8.22 18.53 -5.34
C GLN A 113 -9.62 18.72 -4.75
N ILE A 114 -9.93 18.12 -3.60
CA ILE A 114 -11.24 18.22 -2.93
C ILE A 114 -11.13 19.10 -1.69
N VAL A 115 -12.03 20.07 -1.55
CA VAL A 115 -12.11 20.92 -0.36
C VAL A 115 -13.01 20.24 0.66
N TYR A 116 -12.51 20.03 1.87
CA TYR A 116 -13.28 19.46 2.99
C TYR A 116 -13.59 20.52 4.04
N THR A 117 -14.65 20.31 4.83
CA THR A 117 -15.08 21.17 5.95
C THR A 117 -15.55 20.30 7.12
N MET A 118 -15.38 20.78 8.35
CA MET A 118 -15.89 20.11 9.54
C MET A 118 -17.37 20.46 9.80
N LYS A 119 -18.18 19.45 10.13
CA LYS A 119 -19.53 19.61 10.71
C LYS A 119 -19.67 18.68 11.90
N GLY A 120 -19.56 19.23 13.11
CA GLY A 120 -19.33 18.43 14.31
C GLY A 120 -18.02 17.66 14.18
N LYS A 121 -18.05 16.36 14.44
CA LYS A 121 -16.90 15.47 14.24
C LYS A 121 -16.75 14.98 12.78
N ASP A 122 -17.75 15.20 11.93
CA ASP A 122 -17.78 14.68 10.57
C ASP A 122 -17.04 15.59 9.60
N ILE A 123 -16.49 15.00 8.54
CA ILE A 123 -15.74 15.69 7.48
C ILE A 123 -16.62 15.66 6.23
N LEU A 124 -16.94 16.83 5.68
CA LEU A 124 -17.83 16.99 4.53
C LEU A 124 -17.12 17.65 3.36
N LYS A 125 -17.38 17.20 2.14
CA LYS A 125 -16.90 17.85 0.91
C LYS A 125 -17.66 19.16 0.70
N LYS A 126 -16.93 20.26 0.46
CA LYS A 126 -17.49 21.57 0.11
C LYS A 126 -17.77 21.57 -1.39
N ASN A 127 -19.03 21.37 -1.78
CA ASN A 127 -19.43 21.50 -3.17
C ASN A 127 -19.34 22.97 -3.59
N LYS A 128 -18.57 23.29 -4.64
CA LYS A 128 -18.80 24.52 -5.44
C LYS A 128 -20.14 24.34 -6.13
N ASP A 129 -20.98 25.36 -6.09
CA ASP A 129 -22.34 25.36 -6.64
C ASP A 129 -22.45 24.56 -7.95
N LEU A 130 -23.10 23.39 -7.86
CA LEU A 130 -24.04 22.99 -8.89
C LEU A 130 -25.42 23.13 -8.26
N ASN A 131 -26.17 24.04 -8.87
CA ASN A 131 -27.52 24.46 -8.57
C ASN A 131 -28.43 23.38 -7.98
N ASN A 132 -29.37 23.90 -7.20
CA ASN A 132 -30.57 23.33 -6.61
C ASN A 132 -31.54 22.58 -7.56
N ASP A 133 -31.06 21.98 -8.66
CA ASP A 133 -31.90 21.45 -9.75
C ASP A 133 -31.62 19.99 -10.14
N LEU A 134 -31.16 19.17 -9.18
CA LEU A 134 -31.11 17.70 -9.34
C LEU A 134 -31.80 16.94 -8.20
N ARG A 135 -32.70 17.61 -7.47
CA ARG A 135 -33.79 16.90 -6.78
C ARG A 135 -34.89 16.61 -7.80
N LEU A 136 -34.70 15.54 -8.57
CA LEU A 136 -35.69 14.68 -9.24
C LEU A 136 -34.98 14.01 -10.42
N ASN A 137 -35.00 12.66 -10.42
CA ASN A 137 -34.46 11.75 -11.44
C ASN A 137 -32.95 11.43 -11.43
N LYS A 138 -32.52 10.67 -10.43
CA LYS A 138 -31.60 9.55 -10.66
C LYS A 138 -32.32 8.29 -10.18
N ALA A 139 -32.42 7.28 -11.03
CA ALA A 139 -33.14 6.05 -10.74
C ALA A 139 -32.70 5.48 -9.38
N SER A 140 -33.66 5.31 -8.46
CA SER A 140 -33.44 4.66 -7.17
C SER A 140 -32.90 3.26 -7.44
N MET A 141 -31.58 3.05 -7.29
CA MET A 141 -30.97 1.72 -7.33
C MET A 141 -31.73 0.82 -6.35
N LYS A 142 -32.14 -0.36 -6.82
CA LYS A 142 -32.82 -1.32 -5.94
C LYS A 142 -31.84 -1.81 -4.87
N MET A 143 -32.37 -2.29 -3.75
CA MET A 143 -31.57 -2.79 -2.62
C MET A 143 -30.55 -3.84 -3.07
N GLU A 144 -30.96 -4.71 -3.97
CA GLU A 144 -30.15 -5.79 -4.54
C GLU A 144 -28.96 -5.25 -5.35
N GLU A 145 -29.18 -4.20 -6.14
CA GLU A 145 -28.12 -3.55 -6.94
C GLU A 145 -27.11 -2.81 -6.04
N LYS A 146 -27.58 -2.27 -4.90
CA LYS A 146 -26.71 -1.64 -3.89
C LYS A 146 -25.83 -2.69 -3.19
N LEU A 147 -26.38 -3.87 -2.86
CA LEU A 147 -25.63 -4.98 -2.27
C LEU A 147 -24.56 -5.51 -3.24
N ASP A 148 -24.92 -5.71 -4.51
CA ASP A 148 -23.97 -6.14 -5.54
C ASP A 148 -22.82 -5.13 -5.70
N ARG A 149 -23.12 -3.83 -5.68
CA ARG A 149 -22.12 -2.76 -5.75
C ARG A 149 -21.18 -2.72 -4.53
N ILE A 150 -21.64 -3.16 -3.35
CA ILE A 150 -20.77 -3.28 -2.17
C ILE A 150 -19.87 -4.51 -2.29
N LEU A 151 -20.41 -5.66 -2.69
CA LEU A 151 -19.60 -6.86 -2.93
C LEU A 151 -18.54 -6.60 -4.01
N ALA A 152 -18.92 -5.92 -5.09
CA ALA A 152 -18.02 -5.47 -6.14
C ALA A 152 -16.83 -4.67 -5.62
N TYR A 153 -17.12 -3.72 -4.74
CA TYR A 153 -16.12 -2.86 -4.15
C TYR A 153 -15.16 -3.68 -3.27
N LEU A 154 -15.68 -4.64 -2.49
CA LEU A 154 -14.85 -5.55 -1.71
C LEU A 154 -13.97 -6.44 -2.60
N SER A 155 -14.51 -6.98 -3.69
CA SER A 155 -13.76 -7.74 -4.69
C SER A 155 -12.70 -6.89 -5.39
N THR A 156 -12.97 -5.61 -5.57
CA THR A 156 -11.98 -4.66 -6.10
C THR A 156 -10.88 -4.41 -5.08
N TYR A 157 -11.18 -4.33 -3.78
CA TYR A 157 -10.19 -4.00 -2.75
C TYR A 157 -10.08 -5.10 -1.68
N PRO A 158 -9.56 -6.30 -2.01
CA PRO A 158 -9.63 -7.47 -1.14
C PRO A 158 -8.83 -7.33 0.17
N GLN A 159 -7.86 -6.43 0.21
CA GLN A 159 -7.09 -6.07 1.41
C GLN A 159 -7.87 -5.20 2.41
N LEU A 160 -8.99 -4.58 1.98
CA LEU A 160 -9.82 -3.76 2.86
C LEU A 160 -10.71 -4.67 3.72
N ILE A 161 -10.35 -4.76 4.99
CA ILE A 161 -11.10 -5.51 6.01
C ILE A 161 -11.98 -4.61 6.90
N ASN A 162 -11.96 -3.29 6.66
CA ASN A 162 -12.53 -2.25 7.52
C ASN A 162 -13.73 -1.52 6.88
N VAL A 163 -14.42 -2.13 5.91
CA VAL A 163 -15.59 -1.50 5.28
C VAL A 163 -16.75 -1.48 6.27
N ASN A 164 -17.23 -0.28 6.60
CA ASN A 164 -18.35 -0.04 7.51
C ASN A 164 -19.45 0.79 6.82
N LYS A 165 -20.54 1.09 7.54
CA LYS A 165 -21.67 1.87 7.03
C LYS A 165 -21.29 3.25 6.46
N ASN A 166 -20.26 3.90 7.00
CA ASN A 166 -19.78 5.19 6.48
C ASN A 166 -19.07 4.99 5.14
N THR A 167 -18.22 3.97 5.02
CA THR A 167 -17.58 3.59 3.75
C THR A 167 -18.63 3.23 2.70
N ILE A 168 -19.63 2.43 3.06
CA ILE A 168 -20.75 2.07 2.18
C ILE A 168 -21.47 3.32 1.68
N LYS A 169 -21.85 4.23 2.59
CA LYS A 169 -22.56 5.46 2.24
C LYS A 169 -21.73 6.40 1.37
N VAL A 170 -20.53 6.77 1.83
CA VAL A 170 -19.75 7.87 1.25
C VAL A 170 -18.92 7.42 0.06
N THR A 171 -18.30 6.25 0.16
CA THR A 171 -17.31 5.78 -0.80
C THR A 171 -17.93 4.86 -1.85
N ILE A 172 -18.81 3.95 -1.45
CA ILE A 172 -19.34 2.92 -2.37
C ILE A 172 -20.59 3.42 -3.09
N LEU A 173 -21.48 4.09 -2.36
CA LEU A 173 -22.79 4.53 -2.83
C LEU A 173 -22.89 6.05 -3.01
N ASP A 174 -21.77 6.77 -3.02
CA ASP A 174 -21.68 8.20 -3.38
C ASP A 174 -22.72 9.11 -2.70
N ASP A 175 -22.95 8.90 -1.40
CA ASP A 175 -23.96 9.60 -0.59
C ASP A 175 -25.42 9.47 -1.09
N THR A 176 -25.71 8.51 -1.96
CA THR A 176 -27.07 8.23 -2.46
C THR A 176 -27.97 7.50 -1.46
N VAL A 177 -27.42 7.07 -0.31
CA VAL A 177 -28.14 6.41 0.77
C VAL A 177 -27.92 7.10 2.11
N THR A 178 -28.87 6.96 3.02
CA THR A 178 -28.75 7.41 4.41
C THR A 178 -27.83 6.49 5.21
N LEU A 179 -27.35 6.96 6.38
CA LEU A 179 -26.58 6.11 7.30
C LEU A 179 -27.37 4.93 7.83
N PHE A 180 -28.69 5.09 7.95
CA PHE A 180 -29.59 4.03 8.37
C PHE A 180 -29.67 2.94 7.30
N GLU A 181 -29.92 3.31 6.04
CA GLU A 181 -29.92 2.35 4.92
C GLU A 181 -28.56 1.68 4.73
N ALA A 182 -27.45 2.40 4.96
CA ALA A 182 -26.11 1.83 4.89
C ALA A 182 -25.84 0.81 6.01
N GLU A 183 -26.43 0.99 7.21
CA GLU A 183 -26.41 -0.02 8.27
C GLU A 183 -27.25 -1.24 7.88
N GLU A 184 -28.44 -1.06 7.33
CA GLU A 184 -29.28 -2.18 6.87
C GLU A 184 -28.60 -3.01 5.79
N LEU A 185 -27.91 -2.36 4.85
CA LEU A 185 -27.10 -3.02 3.82
C LEU A 185 -25.94 -3.81 4.44
N LEU A 186 -25.24 -3.21 5.39
CA LEU A 186 -24.12 -3.81 6.11
C LEU A 186 -24.57 -5.07 6.87
N ASP A 187 -25.69 -5.00 7.58
CA ASP A 187 -26.23 -6.12 8.35
C ASP A 187 -26.72 -7.26 7.45
N LYS A 188 -27.37 -6.94 6.32
CA LYS A 188 -27.71 -7.95 5.31
C LYS A 188 -26.49 -8.68 4.75
N LEU A 189 -25.39 -7.96 4.49
CA LEU A 189 -24.15 -8.57 4.01
C LEU A 189 -23.52 -9.47 5.08
N LYS A 190 -23.51 -9.06 6.35
CA LYS A 190 -23.00 -9.91 7.44
C LYS A 190 -23.76 -11.23 7.56
N MET A 191 -25.06 -11.23 7.26
CA MET A 191 -25.91 -12.42 7.33
C MET A 191 -25.85 -13.30 6.07
N SER A 192 -25.21 -12.85 4.99
CA SER A 192 -25.29 -13.54 3.69
C SER A 192 -24.25 -14.62 3.46
N GLY A 193 -23.15 -14.60 4.22
CA GLY A 193 -22.02 -15.51 4.03
C GLY A 193 -21.12 -15.17 2.83
N PHE A 194 -21.39 -14.08 2.11
CA PHE A 194 -20.57 -13.63 0.97
C PHE A 194 -19.50 -12.61 1.34
N VAL A 195 -19.35 -12.29 2.63
CA VAL A 195 -18.33 -11.36 3.14
C VAL A 195 -17.67 -11.94 4.37
N LYS A 196 -16.41 -11.59 4.60
CA LYS A 196 -15.78 -11.84 5.89
C LYS A 196 -16.24 -10.80 6.88
N VAL A 197 -16.75 -11.25 8.02
CA VAL A 197 -17.24 -10.37 9.08
C VAL A 197 -16.12 -10.19 10.10
N TYR A 198 -15.72 -8.94 10.31
CA TYR A 198 -14.70 -8.57 11.29
C TYR A 198 -15.36 -7.81 12.43
N ALA A 199 -15.49 -8.50 13.57
CA ALA A 199 -16.26 -8.04 14.72
C ALA A 199 -17.73 -7.70 14.35
N ASP A 200 -18.38 -6.81 15.09
CA ASP A 200 -19.78 -6.40 14.87
C ASP A 200 -19.92 -5.28 13.82
N ARG A 201 -18.82 -4.71 13.32
CA ARG A 201 -18.79 -3.40 12.65
C ARG A 201 -18.30 -3.39 11.21
N TYR A 202 -17.51 -4.39 10.82
CA TYR A 202 -16.80 -4.34 9.54
C TYR A 202 -17.06 -5.58 8.72
N ILE A 203 -17.04 -5.37 7.42
CA ILE A 203 -17.02 -6.43 6.42
C ILE A 203 -15.75 -6.29 5.57
N GLY A 204 -15.28 -7.42 5.07
CA GLY A 204 -14.18 -7.51 4.14
C GLY A 204 -14.47 -8.54 3.05
N TYR A 205 -13.58 -8.59 2.08
CA TYR A 205 -13.68 -9.51 0.95
C TYR A 205 -13.68 -10.99 1.38
N SER A 206 -14.45 -11.80 0.65
CA SER A 206 -14.46 -13.26 0.72
C SER A 206 -14.46 -13.86 -0.69
N LEU A 207 -13.87 -15.05 -0.85
CA LEU A 207 -13.82 -15.74 -2.14
C LEU A 207 -15.24 -16.08 -2.66
N GLU A 208 -16.16 -16.31 -1.73
CA GLU A 208 -17.58 -16.58 -2.01
C GLU A 208 -18.28 -15.37 -2.66
N ALA A 209 -17.80 -14.15 -2.44
CA ALA A 209 -18.33 -12.93 -3.07
C ALA A 209 -18.20 -13.00 -4.60
N ASP A 210 -17.05 -13.44 -5.10
CA ASP A 210 -16.77 -13.48 -6.53
C ASP A 210 -17.57 -14.57 -7.23
N SER A 211 -17.70 -15.73 -6.60
CA SER A 211 -18.55 -16.81 -7.09
C SER A 211 -20.02 -16.39 -7.16
N PHE A 212 -20.50 -15.70 -6.12
CA PHE A 212 -21.88 -15.22 -6.04
C PHE A 212 -22.18 -14.09 -7.04
N LEU A 213 -21.26 -13.13 -7.19
CA LEU A 213 -21.38 -12.08 -8.20
C LEU A 213 -21.36 -12.66 -9.62
N SER A 214 -20.54 -13.69 -9.87
CA SER A 214 -20.47 -14.38 -11.17
C SER A 214 -21.75 -15.16 -11.50
N SER A 215 -22.51 -15.61 -10.50
CA SER A 215 -23.80 -16.29 -10.68
C SER A 215 -24.99 -15.33 -10.82
N GLY A 216 -24.76 -14.01 -10.78
CA GLY A 216 -25.78 -12.98 -10.98
C GLY A 216 -26.02 -12.09 -9.78
N GLY A 217 -25.33 -12.32 -8.65
CA GLY A 217 -25.46 -11.51 -7.44
C GLY A 217 -26.88 -11.50 -6.85
N TYR A 218 -27.14 -10.52 -5.99
CA TYR A 218 -28.47 -10.26 -5.43
C TYR A 218 -29.44 -9.77 -6.51
N SER A 219 -28.98 -9.02 -7.50
CA SER A 219 -29.85 -8.44 -8.53
C SER A 219 -30.28 -9.43 -9.62
N GLY A 220 -29.65 -10.60 -9.70
CA GLY A 220 -29.86 -11.59 -10.76
C GLY A 220 -29.35 -11.14 -12.14
N LYS A 221 -28.65 -10.00 -12.21
CA LYS A 221 -28.15 -9.42 -13.45
C LYS A 221 -26.65 -9.69 -13.59
N LYS A 222 -26.24 -10.28 -14.70
CA LYS A 222 -24.82 -10.38 -15.12
C LYS A 222 -24.28 -9.05 -15.68
N GLN A 223 -24.58 -7.93 -15.02
CA GLN A 223 -24.44 -6.58 -15.60
C GLN A 223 -23.22 -5.82 -15.09
N PHE A 224 -22.49 -6.38 -14.13
CA PHE A 224 -21.25 -5.80 -13.68
C PHE A 224 -20.05 -6.55 -14.28
N THR A 225 -19.40 -5.93 -15.24
CA THR A 225 -18.04 -6.30 -15.64
C THR A 225 -17.07 -5.78 -14.59
N TYR A 226 -16.88 -6.53 -13.50
CA TYR A 226 -15.85 -6.21 -12.52
C TYR A 226 -14.49 -6.45 -13.14
N THR A 227 -13.66 -5.41 -13.21
CA THR A 227 -12.23 -5.61 -13.41
C THR A 227 -11.68 -6.02 -12.06
N THR A 228 -11.48 -7.33 -11.85
CA THR A 228 -10.67 -7.85 -10.75
C THR A 228 -9.43 -6.97 -10.65
N MET A 229 -9.09 -6.45 -9.47
CA MET A 229 -7.85 -5.68 -9.31
C MET A 229 -6.71 -6.55 -9.83
N LYS A 230 -6.11 -6.10 -10.93
CA LYS A 230 -5.08 -6.84 -11.64
C LYS A 230 -3.93 -7.04 -10.65
N LYS A 231 -3.67 -8.28 -10.24
CA LYS A 231 -2.54 -8.60 -9.35
C LYS A 231 -1.28 -7.94 -9.92
N SER A 232 -0.58 -7.19 -9.08
CA SER A 232 0.61 -6.44 -9.51
C SER A 232 1.83 -7.34 -9.50
N ILE A 233 2.57 -7.32 -10.60
CA ILE A 233 3.75 -8.17 -10.82
C ILE A 233 4.93 -7.27 -11.15
N PHE A 234 6.02 -7.42 -10.41
CA PHE A 234 7.30 -6.83 -10.75
C PHE A 234 8.17 -7.88 -11.45
N ILE A 235 8.79 -7.54 -12.58
CA ILE A 235 9.76 -8.42 -13.25
C ILE A 235 11.16 -7.83 -13.06
N SER A 236 12.00 -8.54 -12.31
CA SER A 236 13.41 -8.24 -12.10
C SER A 236 14.25 -9.10 -13.05
N TYR A 237 15.11 -8.48 -13.85
CA TYR A 237 15.92 -9.18 -14.85
C TYR A 237 17.20 -8.38 -15.16
N ASN A 238 18.19 -9.06 -15.74
CA ASN A 238 19.35 -8.36 -16.30
C ASN A 238 19.03 -7.91 -17.74
N TRP A 239 19.37 -6.67 -18.08
CA TRP A 239 19.12 -6.08 -19.41
C TRP A 239 19.63 -6.88 -20.61
N ALA A 240 20.65 -7.74 -20.44
CA ALA A 240 21.09 -8.67 -21.47
C ALA A 240 19.95 -9.54 -22.01
N HIS A 241 18.90 -9.76 -21.20
CA HIS A 241 17.75 -10.62 -21.50
C HIS A 241 16.46 -9.85 -21.81
N LYS A 242 16.55 -8.54 -22.09
CA LYS A 242 15.40 -7.64 -22.29
C LYS A 242 14.41 -8.14 -23.34
N THR A 243 14.89 -8.66 -24.46
CA THR A 243 14.04 -9.15 -25.56
C THR A 243 13.17 -10.32 -25.13
N THR A 244 13.73 -11.28 -24.40
CA THR A 244 12.99 -12.44 -23.87
C THR A 244 11.98 -12.00 -22.80
N VAL A 245 12.39 -11.09 -21.92
CA VAL A 245 11.52 -10.57 -20.84
C VAL A 245 10.37 -9.73 -21.37
N GLN A 246 10.55 -9.01 -22.47
CA GLN A 246 9.46 -8.26 -23.13
C GLN A 246 8.30 -9.17 -23.55
N LYS A 247 8.57 -10.41 -23.98
CA LYS A 247 7.50 -11.37 -24.31
C LYS A 247 6.70 -11.74 -23.08
N LEU A 248 7.38 -12.06 -21.97
CA LEU A 248 6.74 -12.34 -20.69
C LEU A 248 5.91 -11.15 -20.19
N PHE A 249 6.44 -9.94 -20.31
CA PHE A 249 5.72 -8.72 -19.94
C PHE A 249 4.43 -8.54 -20.73
N SER A 250 4.49 -8.67 -22.06
CA SER A 250 3.29 -8.59 -22.91
C SER A 250 2.29 -9.68 -22.54
N PHE A 251 2.77 -10.92 -22.39
CA PHE A 251 1.93 -12.06 -22.01
C PHE A 251 1.20 -11.84 -20.68
N LEU A 252 1.90 -11.40 -19.63
CA LEU A 252 1.30 -11.14 -18.32
C LEU A 252 0.34 -9.94 -18.36
N THR A 253 0.66 -8.91 -19.14
CA THR A 253 -0.21 -7.74 -19.31
C THR A 253 -1.52 -8.12 -20.02
N ASP A 254 -1.41 -8.90 -21.10
CA ASP A 254 -2.53 -9.45 -21.88
C ASP A 254 -3.37 -10.43 -21.06
N SER A 255 -2.73 -11.18 -20.15
CA SER A 255 -3.38 -12.07 -19.18
C SER A 255 -4.13 -11.31 -18.07
N GLY A 256 -4.11 -9.98 -18.08
CA GLY A 256 -4.89 -9.17 -17.16
C GLY A 256 -4.15 -8.82 -15.87
N PHE A 257 -2.81 -8.84 -15.84
CA PHE A 257 -2.03 -8.41 -14.66
C PHE A 257 -1.53 -6.96 -14.79
N SER A 258 -1.19 -6.34 -13.65
CA SER A 258 -0.56 -5.03 -13.61
C SER A 258 0.94 -5.23 -13.53
N VAL A 259 1.61 -5.24 -14.68
CA VAL A 259 3.02 -5.63 -14.76
C VAL A 259 3.91 -4.39 -14.81
N LYS A 260 4.98 -4.42 -14.02
CA LYS A 260 6.10 -3.47 -14.10
C LYS A 260 7.35 -4.28 -14.39
N MET A 261 8.16 -3.79 -15.32
CA MET A 261 9.51 -4.31 -15.55
C MET A 261 10.51 -3.38 -14.93
N ASP A 262 11.65 -3.94 -14.56
CA ASP A 262 12.84 -3.16 -14.35
C ASP A 262 13.31 -2.51 -15.67
N ASP A 263 13.17 -1.19 -15.77
CA ASP A 263 13.55 -0.45 -16.98
C ASP A 263 14.91 0.24 -16.89
N HIS A 264 15.57 0.28 -15.69
CA HIS A 264 16.76 1.07 -15.31
C HIS A 264 16.97 2.37 -16.13
N SER A 265 15.89 2.97 -16.64
CA SER A 265 15.94 4.25 -17.33
C SER A 265 16.00 5.27 -16.21
N LEU A 266 17.21 5.42 -15.66
CA LEU A 266 17.56 6.56 -14.85
C LEU A 266 17.34 7.77 -15.76
N SER A 267 16.15 8.36 -15.70
CA SER A 267 15.96 9.69 -16.24
C SER A 267 16.92 10.59 -15.47
N TYR A 268 17.48 11.58 -16.16
CA TYR A 268 18.30 12.59 -15.50
C TYR A 268 17.55 13.18 -14.29
N LYS A 269 18.05 12.90 -13.07
CA LYS A 269 17.50 13.23 -11.73
C LYS A 269 16.61 12.20 -11.01
N ASP A 270 16.44 10.97 -11.49
CA ASP A 270 15.71 9.96 -10.72
C ASP A 270 16.52 9.42 -9.52
N HIS A 271 15.86 9.31 -8.35
CA HIS A 271 16.46 8.75 -7.14
C HIS A 271 16.28 7.22 -7.09
N ILE A 272 17.40 6.48 -7.02
CA ILE A 272 17.44 5.00 -6.91
C ILE A 272 16.55 4.44 -5.78
N SER A 273 16.23 5.23 -4.76
CA SER A 273 15.39 4.84 -3.62
C SER A 273 13.93 4.57 -3.96
N SER A 274 13.29 5.33 -4.88
CA SER A 274 11.87 5.16 -5.20
C SER A 274 11.59 3.89 -6.02
N PHE A 275 12.59 3.42 -6.74
CA PHE A 275 12.50 2.21 -7.54
C PHE A 275 12.59 0.93 -6.69
N MET A 276 13.46 0.92 -5.68
CA MET A 276 13.62 -0.20 -4.74
C MET A 276 12.42 -0.43 -3.81
N GLU A 277 11.50 0.54 -3.70
CA GLU A 277 10.22 0.38 -3.00
C GLU A 277 9.19 -0.36 -3.86
N SER A 278 9.26 -0.22 -5.19
CA SER A 278 8.25 -0.75 -6.12
C SER A 278 8.16 -2.29 -6.17
N ILE A 279 9.29 -3.00 -5.97
CA ILE A 279 9.32 -4.46 -5.85
C ILE A 279 8.63 -4.94 -4.56
N ARG A 280 8.70 -4.15 -3.48
CA ARG A 280 8.01 -4.46 -2.22
C ARG A 280 6.51 -4.18 -2.29
N ASP A 281 6.08 -3.21 -3.09
CA ASP A 281 4.65 -2.89 -3.22
C ASP A 281 3.89 -3.80 -4.20
N SER A 282 4.60 -4.59 -5.01
CA SER A 282 3.97 -5.54 -5.94
C SER A 282 3.46 -6.80 -5.23
N ASN A 283 2.37 -7.42 -5.71
CA ASN A 283 1.86 -8.67 -5.15
C ASN A 283 2.82 -9.84 -5.39
N PHE A 284 3.46 -9.88 -6.56
CA PHE A 284 4.44 -10.89 -6.95
C PHE A 284 5.69 -10.25 -7.53
N ALA A 285 6.82 -10.96 -7.44
CA ALA A 285 8.08 -10.61 -8.08
C ALA A 285 8.59 -11.80 -8.90
N VAL A 286 8.55 -11.67 -10.22
CA VAL A 286 9.17 -12.63 -11.14
C VAL A 286 10.65 -12.30 -11.25
N LEU A 287 11.52 -13.24 -10.88
CA LEU A 287 12.97 -13.07 -10.97
C LEU A 287 13.51 -13.88 -12.13
N ILE A 288 14.11 -13.21 -13.13
CA ILE A 288 14.76 -13.88 -14.27
C ILE A 288 16.23 -14.10 -13.93
N ILE A 289 16.53 -15.28 -13.41
CA ILE A 289 17.82 -15.62 -12.81
C ILE A 289 18.78 -16.12 -13.90
N SER A 290 19.69 -15.26 -14.33
CA SER A 290 20.83 -15.57 -15.22
C SER A 290 22.17 -15.44 -14.50
N ASP A 291 23.29 -15.87 -15.12
CA ASP A 291 24.62 -15.61 -14.57
C ASP A 291 24.90 -14.10 -14.42
N GLU A 292 24.49 -13.30 -15.41
CA GLU A 292 24.62 -11.84 -15.39
C GLU A 292 23.76 -11.20 -14.30
N TYR A 293 22.58 -11.78 -14.03
CA TYR A 293 21.72 -11.35 -12.93
C TYR A 293 22.41 -11.54 -11.58
N LEU A 294 22.98 -12.73 -11.34
CA LEU A 294 23.64 -13.09 -10.07
C LEU A 294 24.97 -12.35 -9.83
N ARG A 295 25.56 -11.77 -10.89
CA ARG A 295 26.76 -10.93 -10.83
C ARG A 295 26.45 -9.42 -10.84
N SER A 296 25.19 -9.02 -11.04
CA SER A 296 24.81 -7.61 -11.08
C SER A 296 24.51 -7.06 -9.69
N ALA A 297 25.19 -5.98 -9.30
CA ALA A 297 24.95 -5.33 -8.02
C ALA A 297 23.52 -4.77 -7.92
N ASN A 298 22.96 -4.31 -9.04
CA ASN A 298 21.61 -3.76 -9.06
C ASN A 298 20.57 -4.86 -8.84
N CYS A 299 20.62 -5.93 -9.64
CA CYS A 299 19.72 -7.07 -9.52
C CYS A 299 19.79 -7.69 -8.13
N MET A 300 21.00 -7.90 -7.61
CA MET A 300 21.17 -8.48 -6.27
C MET A 300 20.74 -7.53 -5.15
N THR A 301 20.80 -6.21 -5.35
CA THR A 301 20.23 -5.25 -4.39
C THR A 301 18.71 -5.37 -4.31
N GLU A 302 18.02 -5.57 -5.43
CA GLU A 302 16.58 -5.82 -5.44
C GLU A 302 16.22 -7.10 -4.68
N VAL A 303 17.00 -8.17 -4.89
CA VAL A 303 16.89 -9.43 -4.13
C VAL A 303 17.03 -9.17 -2.63
N LEU A 304 18.07 -8.46 -2.19
CA LEU A 304 18.26 -8.11 -0.78
C LEU A 304 17.10 -7.29 -0.20
N HIS A 305 16.38 -6.55 -1.03
CA HIS A 305 15.22 -5.77 -0.61
C HIS A 305 13.97 -6.60 -0.45
N ILE A 306 13.72 -7.59 -1.32
CA ILE A 306 12.57 -8.49 -1.21
C ILE A 306 12.76 -9.55 -0.12
N LEU A 307 14.00 -9.99 0.14
CA LEU A 307 14.29 -10.95 1.22
C LEU A 307 13.99 -10.40 2.63
N LYS A 308 13.82 -9.08 2.77
CA LYS A 308 13.39 -8.44 4.02
C LYS A 308 11.87 -8.56 4.27
N ASP A 309 11.10 -8.99 3.29
CA ASP A 309 9.66 -9.23 3.42
C ASP A 309 9.40 -10.55 4.18
N ARG A 310 8.43 -10.56 5.09
CA ARG A 310 8.11 -11.74 5.92
C ARG A 310 7.54 -12.90 5.08
N ASP A 311 6.87 -12.60 3.98
CA ASP A 311 6.27 -13.58 3.06
C ASP A 311 7.03 -13.67 1.72
N CYS A 312 8.32 -13.31 1.70
CA CYS A 312 9.13 -13.23 0.48
C CYS A 312 9.10 -14.52 -0.37
N GLN A 313 9.06 -15.70 0.25
CA GLN A 313 9.01 -16.99 -0.45
C GLN A 313 7.73 -17.18 -1.28
N LYS A 314 6.58 -16.69 -0.82
CA LYS A 314 5.31 -16.76 -1.58
C LYS A 314 5.26 -15.73 -2.70
N LYS A 315 6.04 -14.66 -2.55
CA LYS A 315 6.06 -13.54 -3.47
C LYS A 315 7.01 -13.75 -4.65
N ILE A 316 8.12 -14.45 -4.41
CA ILE A 316 9.17 -14.69 -5.40
C ILE A 316 8.77 -15.84 -6.34
N LEU A 317 8.75 -15.54 -7.64
CA LEU A 317 8.47 -16.47 -8.74
C LEU A 317 9.72 -16.60 -9.61
N PRO A 318 10.63 -17.54 -9.31
CA PRO A 318 11.89 -17.65 -10.04
C PRO A 318 11.70 -18.30 -11.41
N ILE A 319 12.24 -17.67 -12.45
CA ILE A 319 12.43 -18.25 -13.78
C ILE A 319 13.94 -18.28 -14.04
N ARG A 320 14.47 -19.43 -14.40
CA ARG A 320 15.91 -19.61 -14.62
C ARG A 320 16.26 -19.29 -16.07
N HIS A 321 17.44 -18.77 -16.32
CA HIS A 321 18.06 -18.81 -17.64
C HIS A 321 19.08 -19.97 -17.68
N GLU A 322 19.26 -20.61 -18.83
CA GLU A 322 20.10 -21.82 -18.95
C GLU A 322 21.55 -21.63 -18.44
N ASN A 323 22.09 -20.42 -18.57
CA ASN A 323 23.44 -20.07 -18.14
C ASN A 323 23.62 -19.95 -16.60
N ALA A 324 22.53 -19.87 -15.83
CA ALA A 324 22.60 -19.78 -14.38
C ALA A 324 22.82 -21.17 -13.76
N LYS A 325 23.95 -21.32 -13.07
CA LYS A 325 24.36 -22.58 -12.44
C LYS A 325 24.45 -22.41 -10.93
N PHE A 326 23.47 -22.92 -10.19
CA PHE A 326 23.45 -22.77 -8.72
C PHE A 326 22.91 -24.01 -7.98
N PHE A 327 22.70 -25.13 -8.69
CA PHE A 327 22.20 -26.36 -8.07
C PHE A 327 23.29 -27.12 -7.31
N LYS A 328 24.55 -27.07 -7.77
CA LYS A 328 25.68 -27.69 -7.07
C LYS A 328 26.30 -26.70 -6.11
N THR A 329 26.82 -27.23 -5.00
CA THR A 329 27.58 -26.44 -4.03
C THR A 329 28.77 -25.71 -4.68
N SER A 330 29.48 -26.35 -5.61
CA SER A 330 30.58 -25.73 -6.35
C SER A 330 30.14 -24.48 -7.12
N ASP A 331 28.96 -24.53 -7.74
CA ASP A 331 28.48 -23.46 -8.59
C ASP A 331 28.01 -22.27 -7.73
N ARG A 332 27.33 -22.54 -6.61
CA ARG A 332 26.99 -21.51 -5.60
C ARG A 332 28.24 -20.82 -5.05
N LEU A 333 29.26 -21.60 -4.68
CA LEU A 333 30.52 -21.07 -4.16
C LEU A 333 31.29 -20.23 -5.19
N ALA A 334 31.09 -20.45 -6.49
CA ALA A 334 31.66 -19.59 -7.53
C ALA A 334 31.09 -18.16 -7.47
N TYR A 335 29.79 -18.00 -7.22
CA TYR A 335 29.18 -16.68 -7.02
C TYR A 335 29.63 -16.03 -5.70
N VAL A 336 29.74 -16.80 -4.62
CA VAL A 336 30.28 -16.30 -3.34
C VAL A 336 31.71 -15.78 -3.54
N SER A 337 32.54 -16.56 -4.24
CA SER A 337 33.93 -16.20 -4.53
C SER A 337 34.03 -14.93 -5.39
N TYR A 338 33.15 -14.79 -6.38
CA TYR A 338 33.04 -13.59 -7.21
C TYR A 338 32.75 -12.35 -6.35
N TRP A 339 31.71 -12.39 -5.52
CA TRP A 339 31.36 -11.22 -4.69
C TRP A 339 32.44 -10.92 -3.63
N ASN A 340 33.08 -11.94 -3.07
CA ASN A 340 34.22 -11.74 -2.18
C ASN A 340 35.43 -11.09 -2.87
N SER A 341 35.70 -11.42 -4.14
CA SER A 341 36.76 -10.72 -4.89
C SER A 341 36.39 -9.27 -5.16
N GLN A 342 35.14 -8.97 -5.52
CA GLN A 342 34.66 -7.58 -5.68
C GLN A 342 34.81 -6.77 -4.39
N VAL A 343 34.45 -7.36 -3.24
CA VAL A 343 34.64 -6.71 -1.92
C VAL A 343 36.12 -6.41 -1.68
N LYS A 344 37.01 -7.39 -1.90
CA LYS A 344 38.45 -7.24 -1.68
C LYS A 344 39.06 -6.16 -2.60
N ASP A 345 38.66 -6.14 -3.86
CA ASP A 345 39.17 -5.17 -4.84
C ASP A 345 38.78 -3.74 -4.45
N ILE A 346 37.54 -3.52 -4.02
CA ILE A 346 37.08 -2.21 -3.54
C ILE A 346 37.80 -1.82 -2.24
N GLU A 347 37.97 -2.75 -1.30
CA GLU A 347 38.71 -2.48 -0.05
C GLU A 347 40.16 -2.08 -0.32
N GLU A 348 40.84 -2.75 -1.26
CA GLU A 348 42.22 -2.43 -1.63
C GLU A 348 42.33 -1.01 -2.21
N GLN A 349 41.41 -0.64 -3.09
CA GLN A 349 41.36 0.71 -3.70
C GLN A 349 41.09 1.81 -2.65
N LEU A 350 40.35 1.49 -1.58
CA LEU A 350 40.00 2.44 -0.54
C LEU A 350 41.07 2.64 0.53
N LYS A 351 42.10 1.78 0.62
CA LYS A 351 43.12 1.84 1.70
C LYS A 351 43.86 3.18 1.80
N SER A 352 44.05 3.87 0.68
CA SER A 352 44.80 5.13 0.60
C SER A 352 43.92 6.36 0.33
N ILE A 353 42.59 6.21 0.37
CA ILE A 353 41.64 7.29 0.09
C ILE A 353 40.95 7.70 1.39
N GLU A 354 40.84 9.00 1.64
CA GLU A 354 40.11 9.51 2.80
C GLU A 354 38.62 9.16 2.69
N ALA A 355 38.03 8.64 3.77
CA ALA A 355 36.64 8.15 3.78
C ALA A 355 35.60 9.23 3.38
N THR A 356 35.87 10.49 3.70
CA THR A 356 35.03 11.64 3.33
C THR A 356 34.99 11.89 1.82
N SER A 357 36.04 11.48 1.10
CA SER A 357 36.19 11.64 -0.34
C SER A 357 35.69 10.41 -1.13
N ALA A 358 35.37 9.31 -0.45
CA ALA A 358 34.98 8.03 -1.06
C ALA A 358 33.59 7.53 -0.59
N ILE A 359 32.69 8.45 -0.25
CA ILE A 359 31.37 8.12 0.31
C ILE A 359 30.58 7.15 -0.58
N ASP A 360 30.60 7.35 -1.89
CA ASP A 360 29.82 6.52 -2.82
C ASP A 360 30.46 5.14 -3.05
N GLU A 361 31.79 5.06 -3.06
CA GLU A 361 32.54 3.80 -3.08
C GLU A 361 32.31 3.00 -1.80
N ILE A 362 32.25 3.67 -0.64
CA ILE A 362 31.88 3.05 0.65
C ILE A 362 30.44 2.51 0.59
N LYS A 363 29.49 3.20 -0.06
CA LYS A 363 28.14 2.67 -0.28
C LYS A 363 28.17 1.41 -1.17
N LYS A 364 28.94 1.42 -2.26
CA LYS A 364 29.11 0.25 -3.14
C LYS A 364 29.74 -0.93 -2.39
N LEU A 365 30.77 -0.67 -1.57
CA LEU A 365 31.38 -1.68 -0.71
C LEU A 365 30.36 -2.31 0.23
N LYS A 366 29.52 -1.49 0.87
CA LYS A 366 28.45 -1.98 1.75
C LYS A 366 27.46 -2.87 1.01
N ILE A 367 27.06 -2.50 -0.21
CA ILE A 367 26.18 -3.33 -1.05
C ILE A 367 26.87 -4.66 -1.37
N ALA A 368 28.10 -4.63 -1.87
CA ALA A 368 28.85 -5.84 -2.22
C ALA A 368 29.03 -6.79 -1.03
N LYS A 369 29.31 -6.25 0.18
CA LYS A 369 29.39 -7.03 1.42
C LYS A 369 28.07 -7.69 1.79
N ASN A 370 26.95 -6.96 1.69
CA ASN A 370 25.64 -7.55 1.96
C ASN A 370 25.32 -8.67 0.96
N ILE A 371 25.64 -8.47 -0.32
CA ILE A 371 25.42 -9.50 -1.34
C ILE A 371 26.29 -10.72 -1.04
N SER A 372 27.57 -10.55 -0.73
CA SER A 372 28.46 -11.68 -0.46
C SER A 372 28.04 -12.52 0.75
N GLN A 373 27.42 -11.88 1.75
CA GLN A 373 26.90 -12.55 2.95
C GLN A 373 25.61 -13.33 2.68
N GLU A 374 24.71 -12.81 1.84
CA GLU A 374 23.37 -13.38 1.65
C GLU A 374 23.26 -14.31 0.44
N ILE A 375 24.12 -14.15 -0.59
CA ILE A 375 23.95 -14.82 -1.88
C ILE A 375 23.95 -16.35 -1.76
N ASN A 376 24.75 -16.92 -0.86
CA ASN A 376 24.77 -18.37 -0.68
C ASN A 376 23.44 -18.90 -0.13
N SER A 377 22.87 -18.21 0.86
CA SER A 377 21.57 -18.57 1.44
C SER A 377 20.47 -18.44 0.39
N PHE A 378 20.46 -17.32 -0.34
CA PHE A 378 19.50 -17.08 -1.42
C PHE A 378 19.56 -18.17 -2.50
N LEU A 379 20.76 -18.50 -2.99
CA LEU A 379 20.94 -19.55 -4.01
C LEU A 379 20.60 -20.94 -3.49
N SER A 380 20.81 -21.22 -2.19
CA SER A 380 20.37 -22.46 -1.57
C SER A 380 18.84 -22.56 -1.58
N THR A 381 18.14 -21.50 -1.18
CA THR A 381 16.67 -21.46 -1.24
C THR A 381 16.16 -21.63 -2.67
N LEU A 382 16.76 -20.94 -3.63
CA LEU A 382 16.38 -21.06 -5.05
C LEU A 382 16.63 -22.46 -5.60
N SER A 383 17.72 -23.13 -5.21
CA SER A 383 18.00 -24.49 -5.68
C SER A 383 16.99 -25.53 -5.16
N ASP A 384 16.32 -25.22 -4.04
CA ASP A 384 15.27 -26.06 -3.45
C ASP A 384 13.89 -25.78 -4.08
N MET A 385 13.75 -24.70 -4.87
CA MET A 385 12.54 -24.39 -5.63
C MET A 385 12.54 -25.12 -6.97
N ILE A 386 11.37 -25.60 -7.43
CA ILE A 386 11.20 -26.10 -8.79
C ILE A 386 11.28 -24.89 -9.73
N THR A 387 12.38 -24.75 -10.47
CA THR A 387 12.59 -23.68 -11.46
C THR A 387 12.71 -24.25 -12.86
N ASN A 388 11.92 -23.72 -13.80
CA ASN A 388 12.07 -23.99 -15.23
C ASN A 388 12.88 -22.90 -15.91
N THR A 389 13.41 -23.20 -17.10
CA THR A 389 13.98 -22.14 -17.93
C THR A 389 12.89 -21.22 -18.49
N ILE A 390 13.27 -20.03 -18.95
CA ILE A 390 12.33 -19.11 -19.60
C ILE A 390 11.75 -19.72 -20.88
N GLU A 391 12.55 -20.49 -21.63
CA GLU A 391 12.10 -21.20 -22.84
C GLU A 391 11.09 -22.30 -22.49
N GLU A 392 11.37 -23.12 -21.47
CA GLU A 392 10.44 -24.14 -20.98
C GLU A 392 9.12 -23.52 -20.51
N GLN A 393 9.18 -22.33 -19.90
CA GLN A 393 7.99 -21.58 -19.50
C GLN A 393 7.23 -21.00 -20.71
N GLU A 394 7.93 -20.55 -21.77
CA GLU A 394 7.30 -20.12 -23.02
C GLU A 394 6.49 -21.27 -23.67
N GLU A 395 7.04 -22.49 -23.72
CA GLU A 395 6.38 -23.67 -24.31
C GLU A 395 5.04 -24.00 -23.65
N VAL A 396 4.95 -23.81 -22.33
CA VAL A 396 3.71 -24.04 -21.56
C VAL A 396 2.90 -22.76 -21.32
N SER A 397 3.24 -21.67 -22.01
CA SER A 397 2.58 -20.36 -21.86
C SER A 397 2.50 -19.91 -20.40
N TYR A 398 3.58 -20.09 -19.65
CA TYR A 398 3.73 -19.68 -18.25
C TYR A 398 2.63 -20.21 -17.30
N LYS A 399 1.97 -21.32 -17.66
CA LYS A 399 0.76 -21.80 -16.98
C LYS A 399 0.94 -21.96 -15.47
N GLY A 400 2.04 -22.57 -15.04
CA GLY A 400 2.32 -22.76 -13.61
C GLY A 400 2.43 -21.45 -12.82
N ILE A 401 3.06 -20.44 -13.43
CA ILE A 401 3.18 -19.09 -12.86
C ILE A 401 1.79 -18.43 -12.78
N ILE A 402 0.99 -18.52 -13.84
CA ILE A 402 -0.36 -17.94 -13.87
C ILE A 402 -1.27 -18.60 -12.84
N ASP A 403 -1.26 -19.93 -12.75
CA ASP A 403 -2.11 -20.66 -11.81
C ASP A 403 -1.71 -20.34 -10.36
N TYR A 404 -0.41 -20.20 -10.08
CA TYR A 404 0.07 -19.77 -8.78
C TYR A 404 -0.38 -18.33 -8.44
N ILE A 405 -0.17 -17.38 -9.36
CA ILE A 405 -0.60 -15.98 -9.18
C ILE A 405 -2.12 -15.89 -9.03
N LYS A 406 -2.91 -16.72 -9.72
CA LYS A 406 -4.38 -16.67 -9.58
C LYS A 406 -4.85 -17.25 -8.26
N SER A 407 -4.21 -18.30 -7.76
CA SER A 407 -4.57 -19.00 -6.52
C SER A 407 -4.15 -18.30 -5.22
N HIS A 408 -3.20 -17.37 -5.29
CA HIS A 408 -2.68 -16.57 -4.17
C HIS A 408 -2.86 -15.10 -4.48
#